data_AF-A0A9X1ULW9-F1
#
_entry.id   AF-A0A9X1ULW9-F1
#
_cell.length_a   1.000
_cell.length_b   1.000
_cell.length_c   1.000
_cell.angle_alpha   90.00
_cell.angle_beta   90.00
_cell.angle_gamma   90.00
#
_symmetry.space_group_name_H-M   'P 1'
#
loop_
_entity.id
_entity.type
_entity.pdbx_description
1 polymer ?
#
loop_
_entity_poly.entity_id
_entity_poly.type
_entity_poly.pdbx_seq_one_letter_code
_entity_poly.pdbx_strand_id
1 'polypeptide(L)'
;MTILETNERLAETYSEACYFLRLDQAARVDSDWFKGFVAYPSVRSFFKQSVFGKGAVLQVAAVTQIAHAYVACFEREPSEPLPTAAAVRGLMRKAGAFESELAAESSSWVPSELEKSFRGSLKSLRDAASTVERRSAGRPAFSERRIFVLHLARALYGMCDDFPGRFIATVAARVWEDTDDRTVRKILTDDERDAIKRHAAENRRLVAESENTTQLLLNRASIPPKAALQAREPQTTSEIFEMMLALAKRIPDETTSISAVNLMHMLRDEAGIEPDFPAE
;
A
#
# COMPACT_ATOMS: atom_id res chain seq x y z
N MET A 1 -22.90 -25.52 3.71
CA MET A 1 -22.36 -24.66 4.79
C MET A 1 -23.32 -23.51 5.03
N THR A 2 -23.75 -23.30 6.28
CA THR A 2 -24.60 -22.17 6.69
C THR A 2 -23.74 -20.90 6.92
N ILE A 3 -24.36 -19.72 6.94
CA ILE A 3 -23.63 -18.44 7.16
C ILE A 3 -22.95 -18.41 8.53
N LEU A 4 -23.57 -19.03 9.55
CA LEU A 4 -23.01 -19.16 10.90
C LEU A 4 -21.73 -20.01 10.89
N GLU A 5 -21.75 -21.18 10.24
CA GLU A 5 -20.58 -22.06 10.09
C GLU A 5 -19.42 -21.36 9.37
N THR A 6 -19.69 -20.55 8.34
CA THR A 6 -18.64 -19.79 7.64
C THR A 6 -18.00 -18.74 8.55
N ASN A 7 -18.79 -18.07 9.39
CA ASN A 7 -18.28 -17.06 10.31
C ASN A 7 -17.45 -17.69 11.45
N GLU A 8 -17.90 -18.82 11.99
CA GLU A 8 -17.16 -19.59 13.00
C GLU A 8 -15.81 -20.05 12.44
N ARG A 9 -15.82 -20.67 11.25
CA ARG A 9 -14.60 -21.13 10.58
C ARG A 9 -13.65 -19.99 10.21
N LEU A 10 -14.19 -18.82 9.85
CA LEU A 10 -13.40 -17.62 9.60
C LEU A 10 -12.74 -17.10 10.89
N ALA A 11 -13.45 -17.11 12.03
CA ALA A 11 -12.92 -16.69 13.33
C ALA A 11 -11.84 -17.67 13.88
N GLU A 12 -12.06 -18.98 13.71
CA GLU A 12 -11.05 -20.00 14.02
C GLU A 12 -9.80 -19.80 13.16
N THR A 13 -9.99 -19.67 11.84
CA THR A 13 -8.88 -19.45 10.89
C THR A 13 -8.12 -18.15 11.19
N TYR A 14 -8.82 -17.10 11.64
CA TYR A 14 -8.18 -15.87 12.09
C TYR A 14 -7.32 -16.06 13.33
N SER A 15 -7.82 -16.82 14.32
CA SER A 15 -7.07 -17.12 15.54
C SER A 15 -5.80 -17.93 15.23
N GLU A 16 -5.91 -18.93 14.36
CA GLU A 16 -4.77 -19.70 13.86
C GLU A 16 -3.77 -18.83 13.09
N ALA A 17 -4.24 -17.93 12.22
CA ALA A 17 -3.40 -17.01 11.47
C ALA A 17 -2.63 -16.04 12.40
N CYS A 18 -3.31 -15.46 13.39
CA CYS A 18 -2.70 -14.61 14.40
C CYS A 18 -1.65 -15.37 15.22
N TYR A 19 -1.94 -16.61 15.62
CA TYR A 19 -0.97 -17.46 16.30
C TYR A 19 0.27 -17.73 15.42
N PHE A 20 0.05 -18.12 14.16
CA PHE A 20 1.14 -18.37 13.20
C PHE A 20 2.04 -17.14 13.00
N LEU A 21 1.45 -15.94 12.91
CA LEU A 21 2.20 -14.69 12.74
C LEU A 21 3.04 -14.32 13.98
N ARG A 22 2.66 -14.77 15.18
CA ARG A 22 3.45 -14.58 16.41
C ARG A 22 4.63 -15.53 16.54
N LEU A 23 4.68 -16.60 15.75
CA LEU A 23 5.80 -17.55 15.75
C LEU A 23 7.03 -16.95 15.07
N ASP A 24 8.20 -17.31 15.57
CA ASP A 24 9.48 -17.06 14.90
C ASP A 24 9.59 -17.83 13.59
N GLN A 25 10.44 -17.35 12.68
CA GLN A 25 10.53 -17.90 11.34
C GLN A 25 10.90 -19.40 11.30
N ALA A 26 11.73 -19.87 12.24
CA ALA A 26 12.04 -21.29 12.38
C ALA A 26 10.81 -22.11 12.83
N ALA A 27 10.08 -21.61 13.83
CA ALA A 27 8.87 -22.27 14.34
C ALA A 27 7.71 -22.27 13.34
N ARG A 28 7.65 -21.31 12.41
CA ARG A 28 6.64 -21.26 11.35
C ARG A 28 6.72 -22.44 10.39
N VAL A 29 7.92 -22.92 10.07
CA VAL A 29 8.11 -24.09 9.18
C VAL A 29 7.49 -25.35 9.79
N ASP A 30 7.58 -25.49 11.12
CA ASP A 30 7.07 -26.66 11.83
C ASP A 30 5.62 -26.57 12.26
N SER A 31 4.99 -25.40 12.08
CA SER A 31 3.61 -25.16 12.46
C SER A 31 2.61 -26.02 11.67
N ASP A 32 1.53 -26.42 12.33
CA ASP A 32 0.41 -27.14 11.70
C ASP A 32 -0.28 -26.29 10.63
N TRP A 33 -0.29 -24.97 10.80
CA TRP A 33 -0.77 -24.02 9.80
C TRP A 33 -0.02 -24.17 8.48
N PHE A 34 1.32 -24.12 8.52
CA PHE A 34 2.17 -24.27 7.34
C PHE A 34 2.03 -25.66 6.72
N LYS A 35 2.15 -26.71 7.54
CA LYS A 35 2.02 -28.10 7.09
C LYS A 35 0.65 -28.37 6.45
N GLY A 36 -0.40 -27.79 7.02
CA GLY A 36 -1.76 -27.84 6.50
C GLY A 36 -1.87 -27.32 5.07
N PHE A 37 -1.24 -26.18 4.75
CA PHE A 37 -1.25 -25.66 3.38
C PHE A 37 -0.37 -26.50 2.44
N VAL A 38 0.83 -26.90 2.88
CA VAL A 38 1.76 -27.69 2.06
C VAL A 38 1.21 -29.09 1.76
N ALA A 39 0.28 -29.62 2.54
CA ALA A 39 -0.37 -30.90 2.24
C ALA A 39 -1.18 -30.85 0.93
N TYR A 40 -1.78 -29.70 0.59
CA TYR A 40 -2.64 -29.56 -0.59
C TYR A 40 -1.85 -29.70 -1.91
N PRO A 41 -2.28 -30.56 -2.85
CA PRO A 41 -1.58 -30.77 -4.12
C PRO A 41 -1.38 -29.50 -4.96
N SER A 42 -2.38 -28.63 -5.01
CA SER A 42 -2.33 -27.35 -5.74
C SER A 42 -1.32 -26.37 -5.14
N VAL A 43 -1.20 -26.32 -3.82
CA VAL A 43 -0.18 -25.53 -3.11
C VAL A 43 1.21 -26.06 -3.41
N ARG A 44 1.41 -27.39 -3.37
CA ARG A 44 2.69 -28.01 -3.75
C ARG A 44 3.05 -27.74 -5.21
N SER A 45 2.07 -27.85 -6.11
CA SER A 45 2.28 -27.55 -7.54
C SER A 45 2.71 -26.10 -7.73
N PHE A 46 2.05 -25.16 -7.05
CA PHE A 46 2.42 -23.74 -7.08
C PHE A 46 3.85 -23.52 -6.59
N PHE A 47 4.23 -24.08 -5.45
CA PHE A 47 5.61 -23.95 -4.95
C PHE A 47 6.63 -24.54 -5.93
N LYS A 48 6.37 -25.73 -6.49
CA LYS A 48 7.26 -26.34 -7.50
C LYS A 48 7.45 -25.48 -8.75
N GLN A 49 6.41 -24.74 -9.16
CA GLN A 49 6.40 -23.96 -10.39
C GLN A 49 6.86 -22.50 -10.21
N SER A 50 7.01 -22.04 -8.97
CA SER A 50 7.30 -20.64 -8.63
C SER A 50 8.66 -20.48 -7.96
N VAL A 51 9.08 -19.23 -7.77
CA VAL A 51 10.29 -18.87 -7.01
C VAL A 51 10.28 -19.42 -5.58
N PHE A 52 9.09 -19.67 -5.01
CA PHE A 52 8.91 -20.20 -3.67
C PHE A 52 9.39 -21.65 -3.51
N GLY A 53 9.53 -22.41 -4.60
CA GLY A 53 10.04 -23.78 -4.56
C GLY A 53 11.52 -23.88 -4.18
N LYS A 54 12.26 -22.76 -4.22
CA LYS A 54 13.72 -22.74 -4.02
C LYS A 54 14.16 -22.89 -2.56
N GLY A 55 13.25 -22.84 -1.59
CA GLY A 55 13.58 -23.07 -0.19
C GLY A 55 12.42 -22.87 0.78
N ALA A 56 12.50 -23.51 1.95
CA ALA A 56 11.46 -23.45 2.98
C ALA A 56 11.15 -22.01 3.44
N VAL A 57 12.17 -21.16 3.54
CA VAL A 57 12.04 -19.73 3.89
C VAL A 57 11.07 -19.00 2.96
N LEU A 58 11.16 -19.25 1.65
CA LEU A 58 10.30 -18.61 0.65
C LEU A 58 8.88 -19.19 0.69
N GLN A 59 8.74 -20.50 0.92
CA GLN A 59 7.42 -21.10 1.13
C GLN A 59 6.74 -20.52 2.38
N VAL A 60 7.48 -20.37 3.49
CA VAL A 60 6.97 -19.71 4.71
C VAL A 60 6.59 -18.27 4.41
N ALA A 61 7.35 -17.54 3.59
CA ALA A 61 7.00 -16.17 3.20
C ALA A 61 5.64 -16.13 2.45
N ALA A 62 5.41 -17.04 1.49
CA ALA A 62 4.12 -17.13 0.80
C ALA A 62 2.96 -17.51 1.76
N VAL A 63 3.18 -18.44 2.68
CA VAL A 63 2.17 -18.82 3.69
C VAL A 63 1.94 -17.71 4.73
N THR A 64 2.95 -16.90 5.00
CA THR A 64 2.82 -15.69 5.84
C THR A 64 1.89 -14.67 5.19
N GLN A 65 1.94 -14.51 3.86
CA GLN A 65 0.98 -13.66 3.14
C GLN A 65 -0.45 -14.19 3.20
N ILE A 66 -0.65 -15.50 3.24
CA ILE A 66 -1.97 -16.10 3.49
C ILE A 66 -2.49 -15.66 4.87
N ALA A 67 -1.66 -15.77 5.91
CA ALA A 67 -2.06 -15.38 7.26
C ALA A 67 -2.39 -13.88 7.35
N HIS A 68 -1.57 -13.01 6.75
CA HIS A 68 -1.88 -11.58 6.66
C HIS A 68 -3.18 -11.30 5.90
N ALA A 69 -3.46 -12.02 4.82
CA ALA A 69 -4.71 -11.86 4.08
C ALA A 69 -5.94 -12.23 4.92
N TYR A 70 -5.86 -13.27 5.76
CA TYR A 70 -6.93 -13.59 6.72
C TYR A 70 -7.09 -12.53 7.81
N VAL A 71 -5.97 -12.03 8.35
CA VAL A 71 -5.99 -10.95 9.35
C VAL A 71 -6.60 -9.65 8.79
N ALA A 72 -6.27 -9.31 7.54
CA ALA A 72 -6.82 -8.15 6.84
C ALA A 72 -8.35 -8.20 6.65
N CYS A 73 -8.97 -9.39 6.74
CA CYS A 73 -10.42 -9.53 6.70
C CYS A 73 -11.09 -9.05 8.00
N PHE A 74 -10.36 -9.01 9.12
CA PHE A 74 -10.88 -8.66 10.45
C PHE A 74 -10.45 -7.26 10.92
N GLU A 75 -9.28 -6.79 10.51
CA GLU A 75 -8.73 -5.50 10.97
C GLU A 75 -9.32 -4.28 10.25
N ARG A 76 -10.18 -4.48 9.24
CA ARG A 76 -10.82 -3.37 8.53
C ARG A 76 -12.08 -2.94 9.27
N GLU A 77 -12.15 -1.66 9.59
CA GLU A 77 -13.39 -0.97 9.98
C GLU A 77 -14.49 -1.38 8.99
N PRO A 78 -15.67 -1.86 9.43
CA PRO A 78 -16.67 -2.43 8.55
C PRO A 78 -17.10 -1.34 7.55
N SER A 79 -16.61 -1.43 6.32
CA SER A 79 -17.13 -0.61 5.22
C SER A 79 -18.63 -0.85 5.15
N GLU A 80 -19.43 0.22 5.16
CA GLU A 80 -20.89 0.11 5.16
C GLU A 80 -21.35 -0.95 4.15
N PRO A 81 -22.11 -1.97 4.61
CA PRO A 81 -22.46 -3.07 3.75
C PRO A 81 -23.30 -2.57 2.57
N LEU A 82 -22.86 -2.90 1.35
CA LEU A 82 -23.61 -2.59 0.13
C LEU A 82 -25.09 -3.01 0.29
N PRO A 83 -26.05 -2.17 -0.11
CA PRO A 83 -27.46 -2.44 0.12
C PRO A 83 -27.89 -3.69 -0.65
N THR A 84 -28.82 -4.46 -0.07
CA THR A 84 -29.35 -5.66 -0.73
C THR A 84 -30.22 -5.27 -1.92
N ALA A 85 -30.30 -6.13 -2.95
CA ALA A 85 -31.23 -5.91 -4.06
C ALA A 85 -32.70 -5.80 -3.60
N ALA A 86 -33.06 -6.39 -2.46
CA ALA A 86 -34.37 -6.24 -1.85
C ALA A 86 -34.55 -4.86 -1.20
N ALA A 87 -33.54 -4.34 -0.50
CA ALA A 87 -33.55 -3.01 0.08
C ALA A 87 -33.63 -1.92 -0.99
N VAL A 88 -32.81 -2.02 -2.05
CA VAL A 88 -32.85 -1.08 -3.20
C VAL A 88 -34.22 -1.11 -3.89
N ARG A 89 -34.76 -2.30 -4.19
CA ARG A 89 -36.12 -2.42 -4.76
C ARG A 89 -37.22 -1.96 -3.81
N GLY A 90 -37.02 -2.10 -2.50
CA GLY A 90 -37.92 -1.58 -1.47
C GLY A 90 -37.94 -0.06 -1.45
N LEU A 91 -36.77 0.56 -1.52
CA LEU A 91 -36.62 2.02 -1.61
C LEU A 91 -37.25 2.57 -2.90
N MET A 92 -36.99 1.94 -4.05
CA MET A 92 -37.60 2.34 -5.33
C MET A 92 -39.13 2.22 -5.28
N ARG A 93 -39.68 1.16 -4.66
CA ARG A 93 -41.12 1.00 -4.47
C ARG A 93 -41.71 2.08 -3.57
N LYS A 94 -41.06 2.40 -2.44
CA LYS A 94 -41.51 3.47 -1.54
C LYS A 94 -41.50 4.84 -2.23
N ALA A 95 -40.44 5.13 -2.99
CA ALA A 95 -40.36 6.37 -3.78
C ALA A 95 -41.46 6.45 -4.85
N GLY A 96 -41.78 5.34 -5.53
CA GLY A 96 -42.87 5.28 -6.49
C GLY A 96 -44.27 5.37 -5.88
N ALA A 97 -44.47 4.73 -4.71
CA ALA A 97 -45.74 4.82 -3.96
C ALA A 97 -46.00 6.25 -3.51
N PHE A 98 -44.99 6.91 -2.93
CA PHE A 98 -45.09 8.30 -2.52
C PHE A 98 -45.32 9.26 -3.69
N GLU A 99 -44.67 9.05 -4.84
CA GLU A 99 -44.96 9.83 -6.06
C GLU A 99 -46.41 9.64 -6.54
N SER A 100 -46.96 8.44 -6.40
CA SER A 100 -48.35 8.12 -6.76
C SER A 100 -49.36 8.74 -5.79
N GLU A 101 -49.07 8.71 -4.49
CA GLU A 101 -49.86 9.37 -3.44
C GLU A 101 -49.85 10.89 -3.62
N LEU A 102 -48.70 11.49 -3.90
CA LEU A 102 -48.57 12.91 -4.16
C LEU A 102 -49.36 13.33 -5.41
N ALA A 103 -49.34 12.52 -6.47
CA ALA A 103 -50.13 12.76 -7.67
C ALA A 103 -51.64 12.62 -7.43
N ALA A 104 -52.07 11.75 -6.51
CA ALA A 104 -53.47 11.60 -6.13
C ALA A 104 -53.99 12.79 -5.28
N GLU A 105 -53.12 13.38 -4.45
CA GLU A 105 -53.44 14.51 -3.54
C GLU A 105 -53.18 15.90 -4.17
N SER A 106 -52.46 15.96 -5.29
CA SER A 106 -52.03 17.18 -5.98
C SER A 106 -53.15 18.18 -6.38
N SER A 107 -54.42 17.84 -6.19
CA SER A 107 -55.56 18.72 -6.45
C SER A 107 -56.11 19.47 -5.23
N SER A 108 -55.71 19.15 -3.99
CA SER A 108 -56.44 19.62 -2.80
C SER A 108 -55.73 20.67 -1.93
N TRP A 109 -54.39 20.68 -1.82
CA TRP A 109 -53.68 21.66 -0.97
C TRP A 109 -52.17 21.82 -1.25
N VAL A 110 -51.60 21.04 -2.17
CA VAL A 110 -50.14 21.05 -2.44
C VAL A 110 -49.80 22.06 -3.53
N PRO A 111 -48.90 23.04 -3.28
CA PRO A 111 -48.46 23.97 -4.31
C PRO A 111 -47.70 23.27 -5.44
N SER A 112 -48.04 23.58 -6.69
CA SER A 112 -47.48 22.96 -7.89
C SER A 112 -45.96 23.15 -8.06
N GLU A 113 -45.40 24.20 -7.46
CA GLU A 113 -43.95 24.45 -7.43
C GLU A 113 -43.22 23.47 -6.50
N LEU A 114 -43.83 23.14 -5.35
CA LEU A 114 -43.32 22.17 -4.40
C LEU A 114 -43.32 20.77 -5.02
N GLU A 115 -44.41 20.42 -5.68
CA GLU A 115 -44.59 19.14 -6.36
C GLU A 115 -43.52 18.87 -7.43
N LYS A 116 -43.18 19.89 -8.23
CA LYS A 116 -42.10 19.80 -9.23
C LYS A 116 -40.73 19.54 -8.61
N SER A 117 -40.43 20.18 -7.47
CA SER A 117 -39.16 20.00 -6.76
C SER A 117 -39.01 18.58 -6.21
N PHE A 118 -40.07 18.01 -5.62
CA PHE A 118 -40.06 16.65 -5.09
C PHE A 118 -39.97 15.57 -6.18
N ARG A 119 -40.68 15.74 -7.30
CA ARG A 119 -40.60 14.80 -8.44
C ARG A 119 -39.18 14.72 -9.00
N GLY A 120 -38.48 15.85 -9.12
CA GLY A 120 -37.09 15.89 -9.57
C GLY A 120 -36.15 15.11 -8.64
N SER A 121 -36.24 15.37 -7.34
CA SER A 121 -35.43 14.67 -6.33
C SER A 121 -35.75 13.18 -6.20
N LEU A 122 -37.03 12.78 -6.31
CA LEU A 122 -37.43 11.37 -6.26
C LEU A 122 -37.00 10.59 -7.50
N LYS A 123 -37.03 11.23 -8.68
CA LYS A 123 -36.48 10.67 -9.91
C LYS A 123 -34.97 10.52 -9.81
N SER A 124 -34.27 11.54 -9.31
CA SER A 124 -32.83 11.48 -9.04
C SER A 124 -32.48 10.37 -8.02
N LEU A 125 -33.27 10.20 -6.96
CA LEU A 125 -33.09 9.11 -5.99
C LEU A 125 -33.28 7.73 -6.64
N ARG A 126 -34.26 7.58 -7.53
CA ARG A 126 -34.52 6.32 -8.26
C ARG A 126 -33.39 6.01 -9.22
N ASP A 127 -32.92 7.00 -9.96
CA ASP A 127 -31.82 6.87 -10.91
C ASP A 127 -30.50 6.56 -10.19
N ALA A 128 -30.20 7.28 -9.09
CA ALA A 128 -29.05 7.02 -8.24
C ALA A 128 -29.13 5.64 -7.56
N ALA A 129 -30.29 5.24 -7.02
CA ALA A 129 -30.46 3.91 -6.43
C ALA A 129 -30.35 2.78 -7.47
N SER A 130 -30.63 3.06 -8.75
CA SER A 130 -30.50 2.09 -9.82
C SER A 130 -29.04 1.76 -10.16
N THR A 131 -28.12 2.73 -9.98
CA THR A 131 -26.68 2.60 -10.25
C THR A 131 -25.89 2.01 -9.08
N VAL A 132 -26.48 1.93 -7.89
CA VAL A 132 -25.83 1.33 -6.70
C VAL A 132 -25.60 -0.16 -6.91
N GLU A 133 -24.36 -0.59 -6.67
CA GLU A 133 -23.94 -2.00 -6.70
C GLU A 133 -24.66 -2.80 -5.60
N ARG A 134 -25.25 -3.95 -5.95
CA ARG A 134 -26.20 -4.67 -5.08
C ARG A 134 -25.66 -6.03 -4.67
N ARG A 135 -25.87 -6.42 -3.41
CA ARG A 135 -25.65 -7.80 -2.97
C ARG A 135 -26.90 -8.68 -3.13
N SER A 136 -26.70 -9.94 -3.50
CA SER A 136 -27.74 -10.97 -3.54
C SER A 136 -28.10 -11.43 -2.12
N ALA A 137 -29.40 -11.54 -1.82
CA ALA A 137 -29.87 -11.94 -0.49
C ALA A 137 -29.51 -13.42 -0.18
N GLY A 138 -29.03 -13.70 1.04
CA GLY A 138 -28.77 -15.06 1.53
C GLY A 138 -27.36 -15.62 1.29
N ARG A 139 -26.40 -14.81 0.83
CA ARG A 139 -24.98 -15.21 0.74
C ARG A 139 -24.16 -14.53 1.85
N PRO A 140 -23.12 -15.20 2.42
CA PRO A 140 -22.14 -14.54 3.27
C PRO A 140 -21.62 -13.26 2.62
N ALA A 141 -21.22 -12.27 3.41
CA ALA A 141 -20.83 -11.00 2.84
C ALA A 141 -19.68 -11.21 1.82
N PHE A 142 -19.92 -10.78 0.58
CA PHE A 142 -18.96 -10.89 -0.51
C PHE A 142 -17.68 -10.06 -0.21
N SER A 143 -17.71 -9.22 0.84
CA SER A 143 -16.63 -8.37 1.33
C SER A 143 -15.42 -9.17 1.80
N GLU A 144 -15.55 -10.09 2.77
CA GLU A 144 -14.37 -10.70 3.39
C GLU A 144 -13.64 -11.59 2.38
N ARG A 145 -14.38 -12.41 1.61
CA ARG A 145 -13.81 -13.23 0.54
C ARG A 145 -13.09 -12.38 -0.50
N ARG A 146 -13.73 -11.30 -0.95
CA ARG A 146 -13.14 -10.40 -1.94
C ARG A 146 -11.89 -9.72 -1.39
N ILE A 147 -11.94 -9.26 -0.13
CA ILE A 147 -10.80 -8.65 0.57
C ILE A 147 -9.65 -9.64 0.64
N PHE A 148 -9.90 -10.87 1.11
CA PHE A 148 -8.91 -11.93 1.17
C PHE A 148 -8.23 -12.15 -0.19
N VAL A 149 -9.04 -12.36 -1.24
CA VAL A 149 -8.54 -12.64 -2.59
C VAL A 149 -7.70 -11.48 -3.12
N LEU A 150 -8.17 -10.24 -2.98
CA LEU A 150 -7.42 -9.07 -3.46
C LEU A 150 -6.14 -8.82 -2.67
N HIS A 151 -6.19 -8.97 -1.35
CA HIS A 151 -5.03 -8.77 -0.49
C HIS A 151 -3.95 -9.80 -0.81
N LEU A 152 -4.34 -11.09 -0.90
CA LEU A 152 -3.41 -12.16 -1.26
C LEU A 152 -2.88 -12.00 -2.68
N ALA A 153 -3.72 -11.66 -3.66
CA ALA A 153 -3.30 -11.42 -5.04
C ALA A 153 -2.26 -10.30 -5.14
N ARG A 154 -2.49 -9.19 -4.41
CA ARG A 154 -1.54 -8.08 -4.34
C ARG A 154 -0.20 -8.47 -3.73
N ALA A 155 -0.22 -9.22 -2.63
CA ALA A 155 0.99 -9.72 -1.99
C ALA A 155 1.78 -10.66 -2.92
N LEU A 156 1.10 -11.63 -3.54
CA LEU A 156 1.73 -12.59 -4.45
C LEU A 156 2.30 -11.92 -5.70
N TYR A 157 1.56 -10.97 -6.29
CA TYR A 157 2.07 -10.20 -7.44
C TYR A 157 3.32 -9.40 -7.06
N GLY A 158 3.35 -8.81 -5.86
CA GLY A 158 4.54 -8.13 -5.34
C GLY A 158 5.77 -9.04 -5.22
N MET A 159 5.56 -10.32 -4.91
CA MET A 159 6.64 -11.29 -4.68
C MET A 159 7.08 -12.08 -5.92
N CYS A 160 6.17 -12.41 -6.84
CA CYS A 160 6.47 -13.29 -7.98
C CYS A 160 5.93 -12.79 -9.33
N ASP A 161 5.43 -11.56 -9.43
CA ASP A 161 4.93 -10.93 -10.66
C ASP A 161 3.83 -11.73 -11.39
N ASP A 162 3.09 -12.56 -10.65
CA ASP A 162 2.04 -13.43 -11.19
C ASP A 162 0.80 -13.49 -10.28
N PHE A 163 -0.33 -13.89 -10.85
CA PHE A 163 -1.61 -14.07 -10.19
C PHE A 163 -2.00 -15.55 -10.17
N PRO A 164 -1.49 -16.36 -9.23
CA PRO A 164 -1.72 -17.80 -9.21
C PRO A 164 -3.14 -18.15 -8.74
N GLY A 165 -4.11 -18.05 -9.65
CA GLY A 165 -5.55 -18.17 -9.36
C GLY A 165 -5.94 -19.48 -8.66
N ARG A 166 -5.38 -20.62 -9.10
CA ARG A 166 -5.64 -21.93 -8.47
C ARG A 166 -5.10 -22.02 -7.04
N PHE A 167 -3.96 -21.39 -6.77
CA PHE A 167 -3.38 -21.33 -5.42
C PHE A 167 -4.30 -20.49 -4.52
N ILE A 168 -4.66 -19.28 -4.97
CA ILE A 168 -5.56 -18.37 -4.25
C ILE A 168 -6.91 -19.07 -3.97
N ALA A 169 -7.49 -19.76 -4.96
CA ALA A 169 -8.73 -20.50 -4.82
C ALA A 169 -8.62 -21.61 -3.76
N THR A 170 -7.54 -22.40 -3.81
CA THR A 170 -7.31 -23.49 -2.85
C THR A 170 -7.24 -22.96 -1.41
N VAL A 171 -6.51 -21.87 -1.21
CA VAL A 171 -6.34 -21.27 0.11
C VAL A 171 -7.67 -20.68 0.58
N ALA A 172 -8.36 -19.90 -0.26
CA ALA A 172 -9.66 -19.31 0.07
C ALA A 172 -10.72 -20.38 0.41
N ALA A 173 -10.69 -21.53 -0.29
CA ALA A 173 -11.58 -22.66 -0.05
C ALA A 173 -11.47 -23.27 1.35
N ARG A 174 -10.41 -22.96 2.11
CA ARG A 174 -10.30 -23.36 3.53
C ARG A 174 -11.40 -22.75 4.39
N VAL A 175 -11.91 -21.56 4.05
CA VAL A 175 -13.02 -20.89 4.77
C VAL A 175 -14.27 -20.82 3.89
N TRP A 176 -14.10 -20.51 2.61
CA TRP A 176 -15.17 -20.36 1.65
C TRP A 176 -15.14 -21.50 0.63
N GLU A 177 -15.63 -22.68 1.01
CA GLU A 177 -15.54 -23.93 0.22
C GLU A 177 -16.03 -23.82 -1.24
N ASP A 178 -16.95 -22.90 -1.52
CA ASP A 178 -17.45 -22.61 -2.87
C ASP A 178 -16.49 -21.75 -3.72
N THR A 179 -15.32 -21.39 -3.19
CA THR A 179 -14.34 -20.57 -3.90
C THR A 179 -13.48 -21.42 -4.82
N ASP A 180 -13.89 -21.50 -6.07
CA ASP A 180 -13.14 -22.10 -7.16
C ASP A 180 -12.34 -21.06 -7.96
N ASP A 181 -11.53 -21.54 -8.91
CA ASP A 181 -10.73 -20.69 -9.79
C ASP A 181 -11.61 -19.71 -10.60
N ARG A 182 -12.84 -20.11 -10.96
CA ARG A 182 -13.80 -19.24 -11.66
C ARG A 182 -14.25 -18.07 -10.77
N THR A 183 -14.49 -18.33 -9.49
CA THR A 183 -14.86 -17.31 -8.50
C THR A 183 -13.71 -16.34 -8.27
N VAL A 184 -12.49 -16.84 -8.17
CA VAL A 184 -11.29 -15.99 -8.08
C VAL A 184 -11.14 -15.11 -9.32
N ARG A 185 -11.36 -15.63 -10.53
CA ARG A 185 -11.34 -14.81 -11.76
C ARG A 185 -12.44 -13.75 -11.80
N LYS A 186 -13.62 -14.03 -11.26
CA LYS A 186 -14.69 -13.02 -11.15
C LYS A 186 -14.35 -11.88 -10.19
N ILE A 187 -13.57 -12.18 -9.14
CA ILE A 187 -13.08 -11.18 -8.19
C ILE A 187 -11.90 -10.40 -8.79
N LEU A 188 -10.93 -11.11 -9.38
CA LEU A 188 -9.77 -10.55 -10.07
C LEU A 188 -10.11 -10.26 -11.53
N THR A 189 -10.99 -9.27 -11.73
CA THR A 189 -11.27 -8.68 -13.04
C THR A 189 -10.00 -8.07 -13.64
N ASP A 190 -10.02 -7.79 -14.94
CA ASP A 190 -8.87 -7.17 -15.62
C ASP A 190 -8.55 -5.80 -14.99
N ASP A 191 -9.57 -5.01 -14.65
CA ASP A 191 -9.42 -3.73 -13.96
C ASP A 191 -8.72 -3.86 -12.60
N GLU A 192 -9.08 -4.88 -11.80
CA GLU A 192 -8.45 -5.15 -10.50
C GLU A 192 -7.02 -5.63 -10.67
N ARG A 193 -6.75 -6.48 -11.67
CA ARG A 193 -5.38 -6.91 -11.98
C ARG A 193 -4.52 -5.72 -12.36
N ASP A 194 -5.02 -4.83 -13.21
CA ASP A 194 -4.29 -3.65 -13.65
C ASP A 194 -4.12 -2.63 -12.52
N ALA A 195 -5.09 -2.50 -11.61
CA ALA A 195 -4.95 -1.75 -10.38
C ALA A 195 -3.83 -2.31 -9.48
N ILE A 196 -3.77 -3.64 -9.30
CA ILE A 196 -2.70 -4.30 -8.54
C ILE A 196 -1.34 -4.09 -9.20
N LYS A 197 -1.24 -4.24 -10.53
CA LYS A 197 0.00 -4.00 -11.28
C LYS A 197 0.50 -2.57 -11.10
N ARG A 198 -0.38 -1.58 -11.26
CA ARG A 198 -0.06 -0.16 -11.05
C ARG A 198 0.40 0.09 -9.62
N HIS A 199 -0.30 -0.48 -8.64
CA HIS A 199 0.08 -0.38 -7.25
C HIS A 199 1.47 -0.98 -6.98
N ALA A 200 1.77 -2.16 -7.53
CA ALA A 200 3.05 -2.80 -7.35
C ALA A 200 4.19 -2.01 -8.01
N ALA A 201 3.96 -1.46 -9.21
CA ALA A 201 4.90 -0.59 -9.89
C ALA A 201 5.21 0.68 -9.08
N GLU A 202 4.17 1.34 -8.55
CA GLU A 202 4.32 2.53 -7.70
C GLU A 202 5.10 2.20 -6.42
N ASN A 203 4.77 1.10 -5.73
CA ASN A 203 5.49 0.68 -4.54
C ASN A 203 6.97 0.41 -4.83
N ARG A 204 7.29 -0.26 -5.95
CA ARG A 204 8.69 -0.51 -6.35
C ARG A 204 9.45 0.79 -6.58
N ARG A 205 8.80 1.78 -7.21
CA ARG A 205 9.37 3.12 -7.39
C ARG A 205 9.67 3.79 -6.04
N LEU A 206 8.68 3.83 -5.14
CA LEU A 206 8.83 4.46 -3.82
C LEU A 206 9.91 3.79 -2.97
N VAL A 207 10.00 2.45 -2.99
CA VAL A 207 11.06 1.72 -2.29
C VAL A 207 12.43 2.09 -2.86
N ALA A 208 12.59 2.08 -4.18
CA ALA A 208 13.86 2.47 -4.82
C ALA A 208 14.26 3.92 -4.50
N GLU A 209 13.31 4.85 -4.50
CA GLU A 209 13.55 6.26 -4.11
C GLU A 209 13.98 6.38 -2.65
N SER A 210 13.34 5.63 -1.75
CA SER A 210 13.69 5.62 -0.32
C SER A 210 15.07 5.00 -0.05
N GLU A 211 15.42 3.94 -0.76
CA GLU A 211 16.74 3.28 -0.67
C GLU A 211 17.83 4.21 -1.19
N ASN A 212 17.61 4.84 -2.35
CA ASN A 212 18.54 5.83 -2.91
C ASN A 212 18.77 7.01 -1.95
N THR A 213 17.69 7.53 -1.35
CA THR A 213 17.79 8.62 -0.38
C THR A 213 18.59 8.19 0.86
N THR A 214 18.33 6.98 1.37
CA THR A 214 19.04 6.43 2.53
C THR A 214 20.53 6.23 2.23
N GLN A 215 20.86 5.69 1.06
CA GLN A 215 22.25 5.51 0.61
C GLN A 215 22.98 6.85 0.49
N LEU A 216 22.32 7.89 -0.04
CA LEU A 216 22.91 9.24 -0.11
C LEU A 216 23.19 9.82 1.28
N LEU A 217 22.28 9.63 2.24
CA LEU A 217 22.49 10.06 3.62
C LEU A 217 23.64 9.31 4.31
N LEU A 218 23.70 7.98 4.13
CA LEU A 218 24.80 7.16 4.66
C LEU A 218 26.15 7.56 4.06
N ASN A 219 26.21 7.80 2.76
CA ASN A 219 27.43 8.26 2.10
C ASN A 219 27.86 9.64 2.62
N ARG A 220 26.90 10.56 2.84
CA ARG A 220 27.18 11.88 3.42
C ARG A 220 27.66 11.79 4.87
N ALA A 221 27.08 10.92 5.68
CA ALA A 221 27.46 10.70 7.07
C ALA A 221 28.81 9.98 7.21
N SER A 222 29.22 9.22 6.20
CA SER A 222 30.49 8.48 6.16
C SER A 222 31.69 9.36 5.79
N ILE A 223 31.45 10.60 5.32
CA ILE A 223 32.51 11.59 5.13
C ILE A 223 32.88 12.13 6.51
N PRO A 224 34.09 11.86 7.03
CA PRO A 224 34.50 12.41 8.31
C PRO A 224 34.40 13.94 8.26
N PRO A 225 33.80 14.59 9.27
CA PRO A 225 33.71 16.04 9.28
C PRO A 225 35.12 16.62 9.17
N LYS A 226 35.36 17.41 8.12
CA LYS A 226 36.63 18.10 7.89
C LYS A 226 36.97 18.88 9.18
N ALA A 227 38.00 18.42 9.90
CA ALA A 227 38.36 18.87 11.25
C ALA A 227 38.18 20.39 11.41
N ALA A 228 37.41 20.85 12.39
CA ALA A 228 37.22 22.29 12.57
C ALA A 228 38.60 22.97 12.65
N LEU A 229 38.82 24.01 11.84
CA LEU A 229 39.97 24.90 12.03
C LEU A 229 39.88 25.37 13.47
N GLN A 230 40.88 25.05 14.29
CA GLN A 230 40.97 25.63 15.61
C GLN A 230 40.96 27.15 15.43
N ALA A 231 40.00 27.83 16.04
CA ALA A 231 39.90 29.27 16.02
C ALA A 231 41.09 29.84 16.81
N ARG A 232 42.24 29.95 16.17
CA ARG A 232 43.27 30.90 16.57
C ARG A 232 42.83 32.23 16.00
N GLU A 233 42.71 33.25 16.85
CA GLU A 233 42.54 34.62 16.37
C GLU A 233 43.79 34.95 15.54
N PRO A 234 43.64 35.22 14.22
CA PRO A 234 44.78 35.56 13.38
C PRO A 234 45.33 36.91 13.82
N GLN A 235 46.65 36.97 14.07
CA GLN A 235 47.32 38.17 14.58
C GLN A 235 47.88 39.03 13.45
N THR A 236 48.06 38.46 12.24
CA THR A 236 48.54 39.20 11.06
C THR A 236 47.59 39.09 9.88
N THR A 237 47.65 40.07 8.97
CA THR A 237 46.87 40.07 7.72
C THR A 237 47.18 38.84 6.86
N SER A 238 48.42 38.35 6.88
CA SER A 238 48.85 37.14 6.16
C SER A 238 48.15 35.88 6.71
N GLU A 239 48.04 35.75 8.04
CA GLU A 239 47.31 34.67 8.69
C GLU A 239 45.80 34.71 8.40
N ILE A 240 45.21 35.90 8.31
CA ILE A 240 43.81 36.07 7.88
C ILE A 240 43.61 35.52 6.47
N PHE A 241 44.50 35.86 5.53
CA PHE A 241 44.44 35.38 4.15
C PHE A 241 44.61 33.87 4.04
N GLU A 242 45.54 33.27 4.79
CA GLU A 242 45.71 31.82 4.85
C GLU A 242 44.47 31.11 5.41
N MET A 243 43.83 31.68 6.43
CA MET A 243 42.59 31.13 6.98
C MET A 243 41.44 31.23 5.96
N MET A 244 41.32 32.34 5.24
CA MET A 244 40.33 32.51 4.17
C MET A 244 40.56 31.55 3.00
N LEU A 245 41.82 31.35 2.59
CA LEU A 245 42.20 30.35 1.58
C LEU A 245 41.84 28.93 2.04
N ALA A 246 42.11 28.60 3.31
CA ALA A 246 41.74 27.32 3.88
C ALA A 246 40.21 27.11 3.91
N LEU A 247 39.42 28.16 4.16
CA LEU A 247 37.95 28.13 4.08
C LEU A 247 37.44 27.98 2.64
N ALA A 248 38.04 28.69 1.68
CA ALA A 248 37.68 28.58 0.26
C ALA A 248 37.88 27.14 -0.27
N LYS A 249 38.98 26.47 0.12
CA LYS A 249 39.28 25.05 -0.18
C LYS A 249 38.31 24.05 0.47
N ARG A 250 37.39 24.52 1.33
CA ARG A 250 36.38 23.69 2.00
C ARG A 250 35.00 23.75 1.34
N ILE A 251 34.80 24.60 0.35
CA ILE A 251 33.53 24.68 -0.36
C ILE A 251 33.25 23.32 -1.04
N PRO A 252 32.06 22.71 -0.81
CA PRO A 252 31.77 21.36 -1.32
C PRO A 252 31.71 21.26 -2.84
N ASP A 253 31.28 22.35 -3.50
CA ASP A 253 31.26 22.43 -4.97
C ASP A 253 32.66 22.77 -5.48
N GLU A 254 33.20 21.89 -6.32
CA GLU A 254 34.59 21.95 -6.79
C GLU A 254 34.84 23.19 -7.67
N THR A 255 33.89 23.53 -8.54
CA THR A 255 33.99 24.71 -9.42
C THR A 255 34.02 26.00 -8.61
N THR A 256 33.17 26.09 -7.59
CA THR A 256 33.09 27.24 -6.68
C THR A 256 34.33 27.31 -5.79
N SER A 257 34.83 26.18 -5.29
CA SER A 257 36.07 26.10 -4.51
C SER A 257 37.27 26.61 -5.32
N ILE A 258 37.43 26.17 -6.57
CA ILE A 258 38.54 26.60 -7.44
C ILE A 258 38.45 28.11 -7.70
N SER A 259 37.25 28.61 -8.01
CA SER A 259 37.02 30.04 -8.29
C SER A 259 37.33 30.91 -7.07
N ALA A 260 36.87 30.48 -5.89
CA ALA A 260 37.12 31.19 -4.63
C ALA A 260 38.61 31.20 -4.26
N VAL A 261 39.32 30.07 -4.45
CA VAL A 261 40.78 30.00 -4.19
C VAL A 261 41.55 30.92 -5.13
N ASN A 262 41.21 30.94 -6.42
CA ASN A 262 41.87 31.82 -7.40
C ASN A 262 41.63 33.29 -7.10
N LEU A 263 40.40 33.67 -6.71
CA LEU A 263 40.08 35.03 -6.30
C LEU A 263 40.89 35.45 -5.06
N MET A 264 41.03 34.56 -4.08
CA MET A 264 41.83 34.84 -2.88
C MET A 264 43.32 35.02 -3.18
N HIS A 265 43.88 34.27 -4.14
CA HIS A 265 45.25 34.48 -4.61
C HIS A 265 45.39 35.82 -5.34
N MET A 266 44.47 36.15 -6.24
CA MET A 266 44.46 37.45 -6.93
C MET A 266 44.40 38.62 -5.95
N LEU A 267 43.50 38.58 -4.97
CA LEU A 267 43.37 39.64 -3.96
C LEU A 267 44.61 39.77 -3.07
N ARG A 268 45.29 38.66 -2.79
CA ARG A 268 46.55 38.67 -2.03
C ARG A 268 47.66 39.38 -2.80
N ASP A 269 47.77 39.09 -4.10
CA ASP A 269 48.75 39.69 -4.99
C ASP A 269 48.47 41.19 -5.19
N GLU A 270 47.20 41.57 -5.39
CA GLU A 270 46.77 42.98 -5.52
C GLU A 270 47.03 43.79 -4.24
N ALA A 271 46.87 43.17 -3.07
CA ALA A 271 47.13 43.80 -1.79
C ALA A 271 48.63 43.86 -1.41
N GLY A 272 49.52 43.26 -2.22
CA GLY A 272 50.96 43.23 -1.95
C GLY A 272 51.33 42.45 -0.69
N ILE A 273 50.55 41.45 -0.30
CA ILE A 273 50.76 40.70 0.95
C ILE A 273 51.71 39.53 0.67
N GLU A 274 53.00 39.77 0.90
CA GLU A 274 54.02 38.73 0.84
C GLU A 274 53.80 37.68 1.95
N PRO A 275 54.12 36.39 1.72
CA PRO A 275 54.12 35.40 2.77
C PRO A 275 55.21 35.74 3.78
N ASP A 276 54.87 35.74 5.07
CA ASP A 276 55.83 35.86 6.17
C ASP A 276 56.67 34.57 6.23
N PHE A 277 57.61 34.41 5.30
CA PHE A 277 58.65 33.39 5.44
C PHE A 277 59.64 33.88 6.50
N PRO A 278 60.08 33.03 7.44
CA PRO A 278 61.15 33.41 8.34
C PRO A 278 62.41 33.71 7.52
N ALA A 279 63.07 34.83 7.82
CA ALA A 279 64.37 35.15 7.23
C ALA A 279 65.37 34.02 7.53
N GLU A 280 66.09 33.56 6.50
CA GLU A 280 67.22 32.63 6.65
C GLU A 280 68.34 33.20 7.53
#